data_AF-A0A961SMT0-F1
#
_entry.id   AF-A0A961SMT0-F1
#
_cell.length_a   1.000
_cell.length_b   1.000
_cell.length_c   1.000
_cell.angle_alpha   90.00
_cell.angle_beta   90.00
_cell.angle_gamma   90.00
#
_symmetry.space_group_name_H-M   'P 1'
#
loop_
_entity.id
_entity.type
_entity.pdbx_description
1 polymer ?
#
loop_
_entity_poly.entity_id
_entity_poly.type
_entity_poly.pdbx_seq_one_letter_code
_entity_poly.pdbx_strand_id
1 'polypeptide(L)'
;MKKVLIAFCLSIPLFAFLGTPAFSETKVEATIFSFDGSDFVRSETTLIADGKSASATKLDRNSDAYKALINKQSFVGPATLFGHSYEANYAPLTGKDGNLIGALFVGIPKN
;
A
#
# COMPACT_ATOMS: atom_id res chain seq x y z
N MET A 1 66.03 23.55 -25.94
CA MET A 1 65.41 23.35 -24.60
C MET A 1 64.58 24.60 -24.33
N LYS A 2 63.25 24.62 -24.12
CA LYS A 2 62.25 23.63 -23.75
C LYS A 2 60.93 23.99 -24.47
N LYS A 3 60.18 22.96 -24.84
CA LYS A 3 58.86 22.99 -25.49
C LYS A 3 57.85 23.63 -24.52
N VAL A 4 57.12 24.65 -24.97
CA VAL A 4 55.95 25.17 -24.25
C VAL A 4 54.79 24.24 -24.56
N LEU A 5 54.51 23.34 -23.61
CA LEU A 5 53.46 22.34 -23.70
C LEU A 5 52.17 22.95 -23.15
N ILE A 6 51.16 22.99 -24.00
CA ILE A 6 49.76 23.26 -23.68
C ILE A 6 49.31 22.24 -22.62
N ALA A 7 48.88 22.73 -21.46
CA ALA A 7 48.20 21.93 -20.44
C ALA A 7 46.87 22.61 -20.08
N PHE A 8 45.90 22.47 -20.99
CA PHE A 8 44.49 22.73 -20.74
C PHE A 8 43.88 21.39 -20.29
N CYS A 9 44.00 21.04 -19.02
CA CYS A 9 43.28 19.90 -18.44
C CYS A 9 43.26 20.02 -16.91
N LEU A 10 42.10 19.73 -16.32
CA LEU A 10 41.74 19.76 -14.89
C LEU A 10 41.27 21.10 -14.29
N SER A 11 40.04 21.49 -14.63
CA SER A 11 39.16 22.20 -13.70
C SER A 11 37.69 21.80 -13.89
N ILE A 12 37.43 20.49 -13.95
CA ILE A 12 36.07 20.01 -13.64
C ILE A 12 35.98 20.08 -12.11
N PRO A 13 35.11 20.91 -11.51
CA PRO A 13 34.84 20.76 -10.09
C PRO A 13 34.26 19.36 -9.94
N LEU A 14 34.87 18.56 -9.08
CA LEU A 14 34.33 17.30 -8.59
C LEU A 14 33.02 17.64 -7.86
N PHE A 15 31.96 17.86 -8.62
CA PHE A 15 30.61 17.96 -8.11
C PHE A 15 30.24 16.54 -7.72
N ALA A 16 30.52 16.23 -6.45
CA ALA A 16 30.10 15.02 -5.80
C ALA A 16 28.57 14.94 -5.89
N PHE A 17 28.05 14.31 -6.94
CA PHE A 17 26.67 13.89 -7.00
C PHE A 17 26.53 12.60 -6.18
N LEU A 18 26.74 12.72 -4.86
CA LEU A 18 26.37 11.71 -3.87
C LEU A 18 24.99 12.08 -3.32
N GLY A 19 24.02 12.12 -4.22
CA GLY A 19 22.61 12.11 -3.84
C GLY A 19 21.99 10.95 -4.59
N THR A 20 21.85 9.80 -3.95
CA THR A 20 20.81 8.88 -4.40
C THR A 20 19.50 9.66 -4.27
N PRO A 21 18.70 9.84 -5.33
CA PRO A 21 17.34 10.29 -5.11
C PRO A 21 16.68 9.32 -4.13
N ALA A 22 16.44 9.78 -2.91
CA ALA A 22 15.56 9.09 -1.99
C ALA A 22 14.16 9.21 -2.61
N PHE A 23 13.76 8.20 -3.36
CA PHE A 23 12.35 8.04 -3.70
C PHE A 23 11.62 7.96 -2.36
N SER A 24 10.77 8.95 -2.09
CA SER A 24 9.84 8.86 -0.96
C SER A 24 8.88 7.73 -1.31
N GLU A 25 9.17 6.53 -0.81
CA GLU A 25 8.28 5.39 -0.98
C GLU A 25 7.01 5.71 -0.21
N THR A 26 5.95 6.08 -0.93
CA THR A 26 4.62 6.17 -0.34
C THR A 26 4.25 4.75 0.07
N LYS A 27 4.25 4.49 1.38
CA LYS A 27 3.90 3.17 1.91
C LYS A 27 2.45 2.88 1.53
N VAL A 28 2.25 1.89 0.67
CA VAL A 28 0.93 1.34 0.35
C VAL A 28 0.79 0.02 1.06
N GLU A 29 -0.33 -0.18 1.74
CA GLU A 29 -0.66 -1.46 2.35
C GLU A 29 -1.78 -2.14 1.58
N ALA A 30 -1.73 -3.47 1.54
CA ALA A 30 -2.66 -4.29 0.78
C ALA A 30 -3.17 -5.46 1.61
N THR A 31 -4.37 -5.93 1.29
CA THR A 31 -4.96 -7.11 1.94
C THR A 31 -5.86 -7.85 0.96
N ILE A 32 -5.79 -9.18 1.00
CA ILE A 32 -6.74 -10.08 0.36
C ILE A 32 -7.61 -10.67 1.46
N PHE A 33 -8.92 -10.48 1.34
CA PHE A 33 -9.92 -11.06 2.22
C PHE A 33 -10.57 -12.28 1.58
N SER A 34 -10.76 -13.34 2.36
CA SER A 34 -11.72 -14.41 2.05
C SER A 34 -13.06 -14.08 2.72
N PHE A 35 -14.16 -14.44 2.09
CA PHE A 35 -15.50 -14.31 2.67
C PHE A 35 -16.00 -15.68 3.11
N ASP A 36 -16.29 -15.85 4.42
CA ASP A 36 -16.73 -17.13 4.99
C ASP A 36 -18.25 -17.36 4.90
N GLY A 37 -18.97 -16.47 4.22
CA GLY A 37 -20.43 -16.42 4.18
C GLY A 37 -21.01 -15.38 5.15
N SER A 38 -20.21 -14.88 6.10
CA SER A 38 -20.63 -13.87 7.08
C SER A 38 -19.59 -12.79 7.30
N ASP A 39 -18.30 -13.10 7.27
CA ASP A 39 -17.20 -12.19 7.58
C ASP A 39 -16.17 -12.17 6.46
N PHE A 40 -15.56 -11.00 6.27
CA PHE A 40 -14.31 -10.89 5.53
C PHE A 40 -13.14 -11.12 6.48
N VAL A 41 -12.41 -12.21 6.27
CA VAL A 41 -11.22 -12.59 7.04
C VAL A 41 -9.98 -12.28 6.21
N ARG A 42 -8.98 -11.61 6.80
CA ARG A 42 -7.70 -11.32 6.15
C ARG A 42 -6.93 -12.61 5.89
N SER A 43 -6.98 -13.10 4.66
CA SER A 43 -6.20 -14.27 4.26
C SER A 43 -4.72 -13.91 4.21
N GLU A 44 -4.40 -12.82 3.50
CA GLU A 44 -3.05 -12.30 3.35
C GLU A 44 -3.08 -10.78 3.52
N THR A 45 -2.07 -10.22 4.18
CA THR A 45 -2.01 -8.78 4.44
C THR A 45 -0.58 -8.28 4.65
N THR A 46 -0.32 -7.05 4.24
CA THR A 46 0.90 -6.33 4.60
C THR A 46 0.77 -5.54 5.91
N LEU A 47 -0.44 -5.46 6.47
CA LEU A 47 -0.71 -4.75 7.72
C LEU A 47 -0.07 -5.47 8.90
N ILE A 48 0.55 -4.69 9.77
CA ILE A 48 1.10 -5.15 11.04
C ILE A 48 0.27 -4.51 12.17
N ALA A 49 -0.20 -5.34 13.09
CA ALA A 49 -0.89 -4.94 14.31
C ALA A 49 -0.11 -5.48 15.51
N ASP A 50 0.22 -4.61 16.47
CA ASP A 50 0.97 -4.98 17.68
C ASP A 50 2.26 -5.79 17.40
N GLY A 51 2.96 -5.44 16.32
CA GLY A 51 4.22 -6.08 15.91
C GLY A 51 4.08 -7.44 15.22
N LYS A 52 2.85 -7.88 14.89
CA LYS A 52 2.57 -9.13 14.17
C LYS A 52 1.71 -8.89 12.93
N SER A 53 1.76 -9.81 11.97
CA SER A 53 0.84 -9.75 10.81
C SER A 53 -0.61 -9.70 11.28
N ALA A 54 -1.40 -8.82 10.68
CA ALA A 54 -2.83 -8.72 10.92
C ALA A 54 -3.64 -9.81 10.19
N SER A 55 -2.99 -10.85 9.64
CA SER A 55 -3.66 -12.03 9.06
C SER A 55 -4.65 -12.66 10.05
N ALA A 56 -5.67 -13.33 9.53
CA ALA A 56 -6.78 -13.96 10.26
C ALA A 56 -7.68 -13.01 11.09
N THR A 57 -7.41 -11.70 11.09
CA THR A 57 -8.35 -10.71 11.66
C THR A 57 -9.51 -10.43 10.70
N LYS A 58 -10.61 -9.89 11.21
CA LYS A 58 -11.82 -9.59 10.44
C LYS A 58 -11.92 -8.13 10.03
N LEU A 59 -12.57 -7.85 8.90
CA LEU A 59 -13.06 -6.50 8.61
C LEU A 59 -14.21 -6.16 9.58
N ASP A 60 -14.22 -4.95 10.12
CA ASP A 60 -15.31 -4.52 11.00
C ASP A 60 -16.64 -4.47 10.25
N ARG A 61 -17.64 -5.20 10.75
CA ARG A 61 -19.00 -5.27 10.18
C ARG A 61 -19.72 -3.92 10.17
N ASN A 62 -19.36 -3.02 11.09
CA ASN A 62 -19.98 -1.71 11.20
C ASN A 62 -19.39 -0.69 10.22
N SER A 63 -18.26 -1.02 9.58
CA SER A 63 -17.61 -0.13 8.61
C SER A 63 -18.43 0.04 7.33
N ASP A 64 -18.33 1.21 6.72
CA ASP A 64 -19.00 1.48 5.43
C ASP A 64 -18.40 0.63 4.30
N ALA A 65 -17.10 0.30 4.39
CA ALA A 65 -16.46 -0.65 3.51
C ALA A 65 -17.14 -2.03 3.55
N TYR A 66 -17.40 -2.58 4.74
CA TYR A 66 -18.07 -3.86 4.88
C TYR A 66 -19.49 -3.81 4.28
N LYS A 67 -20.27 -2.76 4.60
CA LYS A 67 -21.62 -2.57 4.07
C LYS A 67 -21.64 -2.46 2.55
N ALA A 68 -20.66 -1.81 1.93
CA ALA A 68 -20.55 -1.75 0.48
C ALA A 68 -20.19 -3.13 -0.11
N LEU A 69 -19.20 -3.81 0.46
CA LEU A 69 -18.70 -5.08 -0.06
C LEU A 69 -19.74 -6.20 -0.01
N ILE A 70 -20.55 -6.30 1.06
CA ILE A 70 -21.64 -7.29 1.12
C ILE A 70 -22.73 -7.05 0.08
N ASN A 71 -22.88 -5.81 -0.40
CA ASN A 71 -23.73 -5.46 -1.53
C ASN A 71 -23.02 -5.59 -2.89
N LYS A 72 -21.83 -6.21 -2.93
CA LYS A 72 -20.96 -6.35 -4.11
C LYS A 72 -20.63 -5.00 -4.75
N GLN A 73 -20.45 -3.97 -3.93
CA GLN A 73 -20.04 -2.64 -4.34
C GLN A 73 -18.64 -2.32 -3.81
N SER A 74 -17.88 -1.55 -4.58
CA SER A 74 -16.61 -0.99 -4.11
C SER A 74 -16.84 0.15 -3.13
N PHE A 75 -15.88 0.34 -2.22
CA PHE A 75 -15.84 1.47 -1.29
C PHE A 75 -14.53 2.22 -1.46
N VAL A 76 -14.62 3.54 -1.49
CA VAL A 76 -13.46 4.44 -1.51
C VAL A 76 -13.69 5.52 -0.46
N GLY A 77 -12.72 5.70 0.43
CA GLY A 77 -12.81 6.75 1.45
C GLY A 77 -11.92 6.49 2.67
N PRO A 78 -12.13 7.27 3.74
CA PRO A 78 -11.33 7.15 4.95
C PRO A 78 -11.61 5.83 5.66
N ALA A 79 -10.56 5.21 6.21
CA ALA A 79 -10.66 4.05 7.09
C ALA A 79 -9.71 4.20 8.28
N THR A 80 -10.11 3.67 9.44
CA THR A 80 -9.22 3.54 10.60
C THR A 80 -8.88 2.07 10.79
N LEU A 81 -7.60 1.72 10.72
CA LEU A 81 -7.10 0.36 10.86
C LEU A 81 -6.02 0.34 11.95
N PHE A 82 -6.25 -0.44 13.00
CA PHE A 82 -5.31 -0.62 14.10
C PHE A 82 -4.82 0.72 14.71
N GLY A 83 -5.71 1.70 14.83
CA GLY A 83 -5.41 3.02 15.38
C GLY A 83 -4.81 4.03 14.37
N HIS A 84 -4.62 3.65 13.11
CA HIS A 84 -4.06 4.52 12.07
C HIS A 84 -5.11 4.87 11.02
N SER A 85 -5.07 6.11 10.54
CA SER A 85 -5.98 6.59 9.48
C SER A 85 -5.42 6.31 8.10
N TYR A 86 -6.28 5.94 7.15
CA TYR A 86 -5.93 5.63 5.77
C TYR A 86 -6.88 6.32 4.79
N GLU A 87 -6.38 6.66 3.60
CA GLU A 87 -7.21 6.68 2.40
C GLU A 87 -7.28 5.27 1.84
N ALA A 88 -8.47 4.69 1.78
CA ALA A 88 -8.68 3.28 1.51
C ALA A 88 -9.57 3.04 0.30
N ASN A 89 -9.23 1.99 -0.45
CA ASN A 89 -10.05 1.44 -1.52
C ASN A 89 -10.31 -0.03 -1.24
N TYR A 90 -11.57 -0.44 -1.41
CA TYR A 90 -12.01 -1.81 -1.29
C TYR A 90 -12.78 -2.22 -2.54
N ALA A 91 -12.52 -3.44 -3.02
CA ALA A 91 -13.23 -4.02 -4.16
C ALA A 91 -13.73 -5.43 -3.82
N PRO A 92 -14.99 -5.77 -4.12
CA PRO A 92 -15.51 -7.11 -3.89
C PRO A 92 -14.88 -8.09 -4.89
N LEU A 93 -14.63 -9.31 -4.42
CA LEU A 93 -14.28 -10.44 -5.27
C LEU A 93 -15.48 -11.36 -5.39
N THR A 94 -15.92 -11.61 -6.63
CA THR A 94 -17.03 -12.51 -6.93
C THR A 94 -16.56 -13.72 -7.74
N GLY A 95 -17.09 -14.89 -7.40
CA GLY A 95 -16.88 -16.14 -8.15
C GLY A 95 -17.57 -16.12 -9.52
N LYS A 96 -17.36 -17.19 -10.29
CA LYS A 96 -17.97 -17.37 -11.62
C LYS A 96 -19.50 -17.45 -11.59
N ASP A 97 -20.05 -17.87 -10.48
CA ASP A 97 -21.48 -17.94 -10.16
C ASP A 97 -22.05 -16.60 -9.66
N GLY A 98 -21.22 -15.55 -9.59
CA GLY A 98 -21.58 -14.25 -9.05
C GLY A 98 -21.66 -14.20 -7.53
N ASN A 99 -21.29 -15.27 -6.83
CA ASN A 99 -21.28 -15.29 -5.37
C ASN A 99 -20.10 -14.48 -4.83
N LEU A 100 -20.31 -13.81 -3.70
CA LEU A 100 -19.25 -13.06 -3.02
C LEU A 100 -18.29 -14.06 -2.36
N ILE A 101 -17.01 -14.01 -2.73
CA ILE A 101 -15.97 -14.94 -2.24
C ILE A 101 -14.88 -14.24 -1.44
N GLY A 102 -14.84 -12.91 -1.45
CA GLY A 102 -13.80 -12.14 -0.79
C GLY A 102 -13.81 -10.67 -1.15
N ALA A 103 -12.72 -10.00 -0.84
CA ALA A 103 -12.48 -8.61 -1.20
C ALA A 103 -10.98 -8.31 -1.31
N LEU A 104 -10.65 -7.25 -2.05
CA LEU A 104 -9.34 -6.64 -2.07
C LEU A 104 -9.38 -5.33 -1.30
N PHE A 105 -8.28 -4.99 -0.65
CA PHE A 105 -8.04 -3.71 -0.02
C PHE A 105 -6.68 -3.17 -0.42
N VAL A 106 -6.63 -1.86 -0.68
CA VAL A 106 -5.40 -1.08 -0.70
C VAL A 106 -5.60 0.21 0.10
N GLY A 107 -4.57 0.64 0.82
CA GLY A 107 -4.64 1.85 1.64
C GLY A 107 -3.32 2.61 1.69
N ILE A 108 -3.41 3.93 1.74
CA ILE A 108 -2.28 4.83 1.98
C ILE A 108 -2.48 5.44 3.37
N PRO A 109 -1.54 5.26 4.32
CA PRO A 109 -1.61 5.91 5.62
C PRO A 109 -1.69 7.43 5.48
N LYS A 110 -2.56 8.06 6.26
CA LYS A 110 -2.55 9.50 6.47
C LYS A 110 -1.58 9.83 7.60
N ASN A 111 -0.59 10.67 7.31
CA ASN A 111 0.30 11.27 8.30
C ASN A 111 -0.34 12.48 8.98
#